data_AF-A0A7R9QST3-F1
#
_entry.id   AF-A0A7R9QST3-F1
#
_cell.length_a   1.000
_cell.length_b   1.000
_cell.length_c   1.000
_cell.angle_alpha   90.00
_cell.angle_beta   90.00
_cell.angle_gamma   90.00
#
_symmetry.space_group_name_H-M   'P 1'
#
loop_
_entity.id
_entity.type
_entity.pdbx_description
1 polymer ?
#
loop_
_entity_poly.entity_id
_entity_poly.type
_entity_poly.pdbx_seq_one_letter_code
_entity_poly.pdbx_strand_id
1 'polypeptide(L)'
;MIELQTIMYGLSCWDCNSLINNGCNDPFKEDDFAMADCTQKFLPRYPNQPGTICRKIVQKVNDEYRTIRGCGYLDDAGKEIKPNEHLANECVKRAGTFSVLIQYCSCNGKDGCNHSHHLIVSSITLIIPFIFSLYYIIL
;
A
#
# COMPACT_ATOMS: atom_id res chain seq x y z
N MET A 1 7.51 10.75 39.80
CA MET A 1 7.01 10.90 38.41
C MET A 1 7.61 9.76 37.62
N ILE A 2 6.82 8.73 37.32
CA ILE A 2 7.25 7.63 36.44
C ILE A 2 6.83 8.10 35.05
N GLU A 3 7.79 8.49 34.21
CA GLU A 3 7.51 8.76 32.80
C GLU A 3 7.13 7.44 32.14
N LEU A 4 5.89 7.36 31.64
CA LEU A 4 5.45 6.28 30.76
C LEU A 4 6.24 6.41 29.46
N GLN A 5 7.36 5.69 29.38
CA GLN A 5 8.11 5.54 28.14
C GLN A 5 7.21 4.80 27.14
N THR A 6 6.60 5.56 26.24
CA THR A 6 5.80 5.00 25.16
C THR A 6 6.77 4.19 24.31
N ILE A 7 6.63 2.87 24.28
CA ILE A 7 7.39 2.02 23.36
C ILE A 7 6.88 2.39 21.97
N MET A 8 7.59 3.27 21.27
CA MET A 8 7.33 3.56 19.87
C MET A 8 7.80 2.34 19.08
N TYR A 9 6.90 1.37 18.89
CA TYR A 9 7.14 0.32 17.91
C TYR A 9 7.26 0.99 16.54
N GLY A 10 8.38 0.73 15.86
CA GLY A 10 8.59 1.18 14.49
C GLY A 10 7.55 0.57 13.56
N LEU A 11 7.12 1.32 12.54
CA LEU A 11 6.21 0.82 11.52
C LEU A 11 6.86 -0.36 10.78
N SER A 12 6.14 -1.46 10.65
CA SER A 12 6.58 -2.63 9.88
C SER A 12 5.77 -2.78 8.60
N CYS A 13 6.43 -2.99 7.46
CA CYS A 13 5.79 -3.05 6.15
C CYS A 13 6.18 -4.31 5.38
N TRP A 14 5.28 -4.82 4.53
CA TRP A 14 5.66 -5.86 3.57
C TRP A 14 6.74 -5.35 2.63
N ASP A 15 7.77 -6.14 2.42
CA ASP A 15 8.94 -5.80 1.62
C ASP A 15 9.21 -6.87 0.58
N CYS A 16 8.83 -6.60 -0.67
CA CYS A 16 8.89 -7.61 -1.72
C CYS A 16 8.96 -7.01 -3.13
N ASN A 17 9.38 -7.83 -4.08
CA ASN A 17 9.39 -7.49 -5.50
C ASN A 17 8.89 -8.67 -6.34
N SER A 18 7.81 -8.44 -7.09
CA SER A 18 7.17 -9.42 -7.97
C SER A 18 8.08 -9.98 -9.07
N LEU A 19 9.14 -9.25 -9.45
CA LEU A 19 10.14 -9.75 -10.38
C LEU A 19 10.94 -10.93 -9.80
N ILE A 20 11.12 -10.97 -8.47
CA ILE A 20 11.87 -12.00 -7.76
C ILE A 20 10.95 -13.13 -7.31
N ASN A 21 9.79 -12.78 -6.74
CA ASN A 21 8.79 -13.76 -6.30
C ASN A 21 7.38 -13.27 -6.66
N ASN A 22 6.70 -14.04 -7.51
CA ASN A 22 5.35 -13.75 -7.99
C ASN A 22 4.29 -13.63 -6.88
N GLY A 23 4.52 -14.18 -5.68
CA GLY A 23 3.65 -13.98 -4.51
C GLY A 23 3.50 -12.50 -4.11
N CYS A 24 4.42 -11.64 -4.56
CA CYS A 24 4.35 -10.20 -4.39
C CYS A 24 3.41 -9.51 -5.39
N ASN A 25 2.74 -10.20 -6.30
CA ASN A 25 1.67 -9.58 -7.09
C ASN A 25 0.37 -9.43 -6.29
N ASP A 26 -0.69 -8.97 -6.94
CA ASP A 26 -2.04 -9.17 -6.44
C ASP A 26 -2.66 -10.40 -7.14
N PRO A 27 -3.33 -11.29 -6.41
CA PRO A 27 -3.51 -11.30 -4.95
C PRO A 27 -2.18 -11.56 -4.21
N PHE A 28 -1.99 -10.88 -3.08
CA PHE A 28 -0.76 -10.94 -2.29
C PHE A 28 -0.70 -12.23 -1.45
N LYS A 29 0.47 -12.87 -1.41
CA LYS A 29 0.74 -14.06 -0.58
C LYS A 29 1.62 -13.68 0.60
N GLU A 30 1.01 -13.36 1.73
CA GLU A 30 1.72 -12.88 2.92
C GLU A 30 2.74 -13.90 3.45
N ASP A 31 2.41 -15.19 3.42
CA ASP A 31 3.26 -16.28 3.92
C ASP A 31 4.61 -16.42 3.20
N ASP A 32 4.73 -15.84 1.99
CA ASP A 32 5.95 -15.88 1.19
C ASP A 32 6.99 -14.83 1.61
N PHE A 33 6.64 -13.89 2.50
CA PHE A 33 7.47 -12.71 2.82
C PHE A 33 7.52 -12.41 4.31
N ALA A 34 8.58 -11.73 4.74
CA ALA A 34 8.66 -11.12 6.06
C ALA A 34 8.37 -9.62 5.97
N MET A 35 7.85 -9.05 7.05
CA MET A 35 7.77 -7.60 7.18
C MET A 35 9.12 -7.02 7.57
N ALA A 36 9.43 -5.85 7.02
CA ALA A 36 10.61 -5.08 7.37
C ALA A 36 10.27 -4.00 8.40
N ASP A 37 11.08 -3.88 9.44
CA ASP A 37 11.06 -2.75 10.37
C ASP A 37 11.60 -1.50 9.65
N CYS A 38 10.74 -0.51 9.44
CA CYS A 38 11.08 0.70 8.71
C CYS A 38 12.03 1.64 9.46
N THR A 39 12.25 1.41 10.76
CA THR A 39 13.27 2.17 11.53
C THR A 39 14.69 1.68 11.25
N GLN A 40 14.83 0.47 10.73
CA GLN A 40 16.13 -0.15 10.43
C GLN A 40 16.52 -0.01 8.95
N LYS A 41 15.64 0.55 8.12
CA LYS A 41 15.89 0.78 6.70
C LYS A 41 16.24 2.24 6.45
N PHE A 42 17.39 2.44 5.81
CA PHE A 42 17.91 3.77 5.48
C PHE A 42 18.15 3.89 3.98
N LEU A 43 17.79 5.04 3.40
CA LEU A 43 18.17 5.37 2.04
C LEU A 43 19.42 6.25 2.05
N PRO A 44 20.49 5.90 1.30
CA PRO A 44 21.68 6.75 1.22
C PRO A 44 21.39 8.19 0.77
N ARG A 45 20.34 8.39 -0.05
CA ARG A 45 19.90 9.70 -0.52
C ARG A 45 19.16 10.51 0.55
N TYR A 46 18.60 9.86 1.56
CA TYR A 46 17.83 10.48 2.64
C TYR A 46 18.28 9.91 4.01
N PRO A 47 19.54 10.17 4.43
CA PRO A 47 20.13 9.51 5.60
C PRO A 47 19.45 9.87 6.92
N ASN A 48 18.80 11.04 6.97
CA ASN A 48 18.12 11.55 8.17
C ASN A 48 16.60 11.44 8.10
N GLN A 49 16.06 10.78 7.07
CA GLN A 49 14.62 10.59 6.90
C GLN A 49 14.26 9.15 7.28
N PRO A 50 13.58 8.90 8.42
CA PRO A 50 13.12 7.56 8.76
C PRO A 50 11.99 7.12 7.83
N GLY A 51 11.83 5.81 7.67
CA GLY A 51 10.67 5.25 6.98
C GLY A 51 9.44 5.35 7.88
N THR A 52 8.46 6.18 7.50
CA THR A 52 7.26 6.47 8.32
C THR A 52 5.96 5.97 7.69
N ILE A 53 6.03 5.38 6.49
CA ILE A 53 4.87 4.86 5.76
C ILE A 53 5.18 3.51 5.12
N CYS A 54 4.15 2.73 4.84
CA CYS A 54 4.24 1.63 3.91
C CYS A 54 3.83 2.10 2.52
N ARG A 55 4.51 1.58 1.50
CA ARG A 55 4.23 1.89 0.11
C ARG A 55 4.07 0.61 -0.70
N LYS A 56 3.12 0.65 -1.62
CA LYS A 56 2.95 -0.32 -2.71
C LYS A 56 3.05 0.45 -4.03
N ILE A 57 3.91 -0.05 -4.90
CA ILE A 57 4.18 0.52 -6.22
C ILE A 57 3.81 -0.52 -7.25
N VAL A 58 2.87 -0.19 -8.13
CA VAL A 58 2.57 -0.99 -9.31
C VAL A 58 3.08 -0.22 -10.51
N GLN A 59 4.08 -0.76 -11.20
CA GLN A 59 4.67 -0.13 -12.37
C GLN A 59 4.52 -1.02 -13.59
N LYS A 60 4.26 -0.40 -14.75
CA LYS A 60 4.31 -1.01 -16.07
C LYS A 60 5.54 -0.48 -16.79
N VAL A 61 6.44 -1.37 -17.21
CA VAL A 61 7.63 -1.03 -18.00
C VAL A 61 7.76 -2.03 -19.14
N ASN A 62 7.82 -1.55 -20.40
CA ASN A 62 7.88 -2.41 -21.60
C ASN A 62 6.79 -3.50 -21.61
N ASP A 63 5.55 -3.12 -21.30
CA ASP A 63 4.39 -4.02 -21.20
C ASP A 63 4.39 -5.06 -20.07
N GLU A 64 5.42 -5.09 -19.23
CA GLU A 64 5.45 -5.92 -18.03
C GLU A 64 5.03 -5.14 -16.80
N TYR A 65 4.11 -5.72 -16.03
CA TYR A 65 3.72 -5.20 -14.72
C TYR A 65 4.62 -5.75 -13.63
N ARG A 66 5.00 -4.89 -12.70
CA ARG A 66 5.75 -5.23 -11.50
C ARG A 66 5.13 -4.53 -10.30
N THR A 67 4.81 -5.33 -9.29
CA THR A 67 4.44 -4.88 -7.95
C THR A 67 5.67 -4.90 -7.05
N ILE A 68 5.90 -3.79 -6.34
CA ILE A 68 6.97 -3.63 -5.34
C ILE A 68 6.32 -3.10 -4.07
N ARG A 69 6.65 -3.69 -2.93
CA ARG A 69 6.21 -3.25 -1.61
C ARG A 69 7.42 -2.92 -0.75
N GLY A 70 7.30 -1.91 0.12
CA GLY A 70 8.33 -1.61 1.12
C GLY A 70 8.01 -0.39 1.96
N CYS A 71 8.99 0.02 2.78
CA CYS A 71 8.95 1.26 3.54
C CYS A 71 9.07 2.48 2.61
N GLY A 72 8.35 3.55 2.94
CA GLY A 72 8.43 4.85 2.29
C GLY A 72 8.84 5.95 3.27
N TYR A 73 9.39 7.03 2.71
CA TYR A 73 10.11 8.07 3.46
C TYR A 73 9.55 9.48 3.22
N LEU A 74 8.86 9.66 2.10
CA LEU A 74 8.28 10.91 1.62
C LEU A 74 6.86 10.64 1.16
N ASP A 75 6.01 11.67 1.17
CA ASP A 75 4.67 11.62 0.60
C ASP A 75 4.73 11.41 -0.93
N ASP A 76 3.57 11.28 -1.58
CA ASP A 76 3.53 11.04 -3.02
C ASP A 76 3.99 12.27 -3.83
N ALA A 77 4.00 13.47 -3.23
CA ALA A 77 4.56 14.70 -3.80
C ALA A 77 6.08 14.86 -3.56
N GLY A 78 6.72 13.93 -2.85
CA GLY A 78 8.14 13.98 -2.52
C GLY A 78 8.49 14.90 -1.35
N LYS A 79 7.52 15.25 -0.51
CA LYS A 79 7.72 16.06 0.70
C LYS A 79 7.87 15.17 1.93
N GLU A 80 8.52 15.70 2.95
CA GLU A 80 8.56 15.08 4.27
C GLU A 80 7.13 14.98 4.84
N ILE A 81 6.86 13.84 5.47
CA ILE A 81 5.58 13.53 6.10
C ILE A 81 5.65 14.01 7.53
N LYS A 82 4.70 14.85 7.95
CA LYS A 82 4.75 15.41 9.30
C LYS A 82 4.51 14.32 10.35
N PRO A 83 5.13 14.42 11.54
CA PRO A 83 4.77 13.56 12.66
C PRO A 83 3.26 13.65 12.94
N ASN A 84 2.61 12.51 13.11
CA ASN A 84 1.15 12.35 13.31
C ASN A 84 0.25 12.67 12.09
N GLU A 85 0.81 12.89 10.90
CA GLU A 85 0.01 12.98 9.69
C GLU A 85 -0.50 11.60 9.29
N HIS A 86 -1.82 11.44 9.16
CA HIS A 86 -2.42 10.23 8.60
C HIS A 86 -2.63 10.40 7.10
N LEU A 87 -2.18 9.41 6.34
CA LEU A 87 -2.43 9.38 4.90
C LEU A 87 -3.84 8.86 4.63
N ALA A 88 -4.50 9.44 3.62
CA ALA A 88 -5.85 9.04 3.21
C ALA A 88 -5.92 7.64 2.55
N ASN A 89 -4.80 6.91 2.47
CA ASN A 89 -4.65 5.63 1.75
C ASN A 89 -5.06 5.73 0.27
N GLU A 90 -4.90 6.91 -0.33
CA GLU A 90 -5.21 7.14 -1.74
C GLU A 90 -4.07 6.66 -2.64
N CYS A 91 -4.43 6.15 -3.82
CA CYS A 91 -3.47 5.71 -4.81
C CYS A 91 -3.33 6.75 -5.93
N VAL A 92 -2.11 7.22 -6.17
CA VAL A 92 -1.80 8.19 -7.23
C VAL A 92 -1.20 7.47 -8.44
N LYS A 93 -1.79 7.68 -9.61
CA LYS A 93 -1.26 7.18 -10.90
C LYS A 93 -0.50 8.28 -11.63
N ARG A 94 0.67 7.94 -12.18
CA ARG A 94 1.51 8.81 -13.00
C ARG A 94 1.88 8.08 -14.29
N ALA A 95 1.70 8.76 -15.43
CA ALA A 95 2.17 8.29 -16.72
C ALA A 95 3.50 8.97 -17.08
N GLY A 96 4.45 8.19 -17.58
CA GLY A 96 5.73 8.67 -18.11
C GLY A 96 5.81 8.52 -19.62
N THR A 97 6.98 8.82 -20.18
CA THR A 97 7.33 8.52 -21.58
C THR A 97 7.55 7.02 -21.80
N PHE A 98 7.47 6.54 -23.04
CA PHE A 98 7.74 5.14 -23.41
C PHE A 98 6.84 4.10 -22.71
N SER A 99 5.53 4.34 -22.65
CA SER A 99 4.54 3.40 -22.08
C SER A 99 4.78 3.02 -20.61
N VAL A 100 5.49 3.87 -19.86
CA VAL A 100 5.69 3.69 -18.43
C VAL A 100 4.48 4.23 -17.66
N LEU A 101 3.88 3.39 -16.84
CA LEU A 101 2.80 3.76 -15.92
C LEU A 101 3.22 3.38 -14.51
N ILE A 102 3.05 4.26 -13.53
CA ILE A 102 3.36 3.96 -12.13
C ILE A 102 2.17 4.39 -11.26
N GLN A 103 1.74 3.49 -10.38
CA GLN A 103 0.77 3.75 -9.33
C GLN A 103 1.45 3.62 -7.98
N TYR A 104 1.39 4.68 -7.19
CA TYR A 104 1.84 4.70 -5.79
C TYR A 104 0.62 4.63 -4.89
N CYS A 105 0.62 3.70 -3.94
CA CYS A 105 -0.34 3.66 -2.84
C CYS A 105 0.45 3.73 -1.55
N SER A 106 0.14 4.70 -0.70
CA SER A 106 0.88 5.01 0.52
C SER A 106 -0.07 4.97 1.71
N CYS A 107 0.35 4.33 2.80
CA CYS A 107 -0.47 4.15 4.00
C CYS A 107 0.41 4.19 5.26
N ASN A 108 -0.18 4.52 6.40
CA ASN A 108 0.48 4.49 7.70
C ASN A 108 -0.49 4.20 8.83
N GLY A 109 0.02 4.16 10.06
CA GLY A 109 -0.78 3.93 11.28
C GLY A 109 -1.11 2.45 11.55
N LYS A 110 -0.78 1.53 10.64
CA LYS A 110 -0.94 0.08 10.83
C LYS A 110 0.16 -0.68 10.10
N ASP A 111 0.75 -1.66 10.77
CA ASP A 111 1.72 -2.58 10.17
C ASP A 111 1.10 -3.36 9.00
N GLY A 112 1.91 -3.59 7.97
CA GLY A 112 1.51 -4.37 6.80
C GLY A 112 0.37 -3.74 5.97
N CYS A 113 0.05 -2.45 6.16
CA CYS A 113 -1.05 -1.80 5.44
C CYS A 113 -0.89 -1.79 3.91
N ASN A 114 0.30 -2.11 3.39
CA ASN A 114 0.60 -2.23 1.96
C ASN A 114 0.32 -3.63 1.34
N HIS A 115 -0.36 -4.54 2.05
CA HIS A 115 -0.81 -5.86 1.53
C HIS A 115 -1.56 -5.72 0.20
N SER A 116 -2.75 -5.11 0.21
CA SER A 116 -3.66 -4.87 -0.91
C SER A 116 -4.99 -4.38 -0.34
N HIS A 117 -5.58 -3.31 -0.87
CA HIS A 117 -7.00 -3.03 -0.67
C HIS A 117 -7.76 -3.66 -1.82
N HIS A 118 -8.38 -4.82 -1.58
CA HIS A 118 -9.52 -5.20 -2.38
C HIS A 118 -10.60 -4.15 -2.17
N LEU A 119 -11.25 -3.70 -3.24
CA LEU A 119 -12.57 -3.10 -3.11
C LEU A 119 -13.43 -4.16 -2.44
N ILE A 120 -13.77 -3.97 -1.16
CA ILE A 120 -14.74 -4.81 -0.47
C ILE A 120 -16.09 -4.46 -1.10
N VAL A 121 -16.39 -5.06 -2.25
CA VAL A 121 -17.75 -5.07 -2.79
C VAL A 121 -18.52 -5.98 -1.85
N SER A 122 -19.23 -5.36 -0.91
CA SER A 122 -20.11 -6.10 0.00
C SER A 122 -21.11 -6.90 -0.84
N SER A 123 -21.24 -8.21 -0.60
CA SER A 123 -22.18 -9.07 -1.33
C SER A 123 -23.62 -8.53 -1.34
N ILE A 124 -23.96 -7.69 -0.36
CA ILE A 124 -25.26 -7.01 -0.23
C ILE A 124 -25.54 -6.09 -1.44
N THR A 125 -24.55 -5.45 -2.04
CA THR A 125 -24.76 -4.54 -3.18
C THR A 125 -25.17 -5.27 -4.46
N LEU A 126 -24.93 -6.58 -4.56
CA LEU A 126 -25.34 -7.40 -5.70
C LEU A 126 -26.79 -7.91 -5.57
N ILE A 127 -27.33 -7.95 -4.36
CA ILE A 127 -28.66 -8.53 -4.07
C ILE A 127 -29.79 -7.54 -4.39
N ILE A 128 -29.56 -6.25 -4.17
CA ILE A 128 -30.54 -5.17 -4.39
C ILE A 128 -31.10 -5.15 -5.84
N PRO A 129 -30.29 -5.16 -6.91
CA PRO A 129 -30.82 -5.17 -8.28
C PRO A 129 -31.54 -6.48 -8.63
N PHE A 130 -31.13 -7.61 -8.04
CA PHE A 130 -31.77 -8.90 -8.26
C PHE A 130 -33.19 -8.95 -7.68
N ILE A 131 -33.37 -8.47 -6.43
CA ILE A 131 -34.69 -8.37 -5.81
C ILE A 131 -35.61 -7.42 -6.60
N PHE A 132 -35.09 -6.28 -7.07
CA PHE A 132 -35.86 -5.33 -7.87
C PHE A 132 -36.32 -5.93 -9.20
N SER A 133 -35.46 -6.71 -9.88
CA SER A 133 -35.84 -7.40 -11.12
C SER A 133 -36.91 -8.48 -10.89
N LEU A 134 -36.81 -9.25 -9.80
CA LEU A 134 -37.81 -10.26 -9.45
C LEU A 134 -39.17 -9.64 -9.14
N TYR A 135 -39.18 -8.50 -8.41
CA TYR A 135 -40.40 -7.76 -8.12
C TYR A 135 -41.13 -7.32 -9.39
N TYR A 136 -40.42 -6.80 -10.38
CA TYR A 136 -40.99 -6.41 -11.69
C TYR A 136 -41.45 -7.59 -12.56
N ILE A 137 -40.95 -8.81 -12.32
CA ILE A 137 -41.40 -10.01 -13.04
C ILE A 137 -42.67 -10.60 -12.42
N ILE A 138 -42.90 -10.37 -11.12
CA ILE A 138 -44.01 -10.95 -10.36
C ILE A 138 -45.28 -10.05 -10.38
N LEU A 139 -45.13 -8.75 -10.63
CA LEU A 139 -46.22 -7.78 -10.83
C LEU A 139 -46.61 -7.61 -12.29
#